data_AF-A0A4R4KL75-F1
#
_entry.id   AF-A0A4R4KL75-F1
#
_cell.length_a   1.000
_cell.length_b   1.000
_cell.length_c   1.000
_cell.angle_alpha   90.00
_cell.angle_beta   90.00
_cell.angle_gamma   90.00
#
_symmetry.space_group_name_H-M   'P 1'
#
loop_
_entity.id
_entity.type
_entity.pdbx_description
1 polymer ?
#
loop_
_entity_poly.entity_id
_entity_poly.type
_entity_poly.pdbx_seq_one_letter_code
_entity_poly.pdbx_strand_id
1 'polypeptide(L)'
;MSKTKIKSALSSLEKAAADAFKVLNNVAEQTYSGSPAEANPLRFSYEISQRLNKELEQIEARTAFDGMSEEEIAEKKAADLAAIRQEQAQAAAEKLKSLKPKAEEPEPESEEDPEDSETETDDPGSDPEV
;
A
#
# COMPACT_ATOMS: atom_id res chain seq x y z
N MET A 1 23.25 -31.62 19.40
CA MET A 1 22.53 -32.11 18.20
C MET A 1 23.34 -33.21 17.53
N SER A 2 22.75 -34.32 17.08
CA SER A 2 23.50 -35.39 16.40
C SER A 2 23.46 -35.26 14.88
N LYS A 3 24.57 -35.60 14.22
CA LYS A 3 24.71 -35.60 12.75
C LYS A 3 23.59 -36.40 12.06
N THR A 4 23.19 -37.53 12.65
CA THR A 4 22.10 -38.37 12.13
C THR A 4 20.74 -37.66 12.19
N LYS A 5 20.43 -36.95 13.27
CA LYS A 5 19.18 -36.18 13.38
C LYS A 5 19.12 -35.06 12.34
N ILE A 6 20.23 -34.36 12.10
CA ILE A 6 20.32 -33.31 11.08
C ILE A 6 20.12 -33.89 9.67
N LYS A 7 20.79 -35.01 9.34
CA LYS A 7 20.61 -35.68 8.05
C LYS A 7 19.16 -36.13 7.80
N SER A 8 18.51 -36.67 8.82
CA SER A 8 17.10 -37.06 8.74
C SER A 8 16.20 -35.85 8.46
N ALA A 9 16.41 -34.74 9.17
CA ALA A 9 15.66 -33.51 8.95
C ALA A 9 15.86 -32.95 7.53
N LEU A 10 17.10 -32.92 7.03
CA LEU A 10 17.38 -32.48 5.65
C LEU A 10 16.67 -33.36 4.62
N SER A 11 16.70 -34.68 4.77
CA SER A 11 16.00 -35.58 3.85
C SER A 11 14.49 -35.37 3.85
N SER A 12 13.89 -35.10 5.03
CA SER A 12 12.46 -34.76 5.11
C SER A 12 12.14 -33.45 4.39
N LEU A 13 13.00 -32.43 4.52
CA LEU A 13 12.85 -31.15 3.82
C LEU A 13 12.98 -31.31 2.29
N GLU A 14 13.93 -32.11 1.83
CA GLU A 14 14.10 -32.41 0.40
C GLU A 14 12.85 -33.06 -0.20
N LYS A 15 12.25 -34.04 0.49
CA LYS A 15 11.01 -34.68 0.06
C LYS A 15 9.85 -33.68 0.01
N ALA A 16 9.67 -32.89 1.06
CA ALA A 16 8.61 -31.89 1.12
C ALA A 16 8.74 -30.86 -0.04
N ALA A 17 9.97 -30.42 -0.33
CA ALA A 17 10.21 -29.51 -1.44
C ALA A 17 9.92 -30.16 -2.80
N ALA A 18 10.29 -31.42 -3.01
CA ALA A 18 9.99 -32.15 -4.23
C ALA A 18 8.48 -32.32 -4.45
N ASP A 19 7.73 -32.60 -3.40
CA ASP A 19 6.27 -32.69 -3.48
C ASP A 19 5.62 -31.32 -3.72
N ALA A 20 6.11 -30.26 -3.08
CA ALA A 20 5.67 -28.89 -3.35
C ALA A 20 5.92 -28.47 -4.81
N PHE A 21 7.08 -28.84 -5.38
CA PHE A 21 7.36 -28.62 -6.79
C PHE A 21 6.36 -29.34 -7.70
N LYS A 22 6.02 -30.61 -7.42
CA LYS A 22 5.02 -31.34 -8.21
C LYS A 22 3.66 -30.65 -8.17
N VAL A 23 3.25 -30.17 -7.00
CA VAL A 23 1.99 -29.42 -6.85
C VAL A 23 2.04 -28.14 -7.69
N LEU A 24 3.11 -27.36 -7.58
CA LEU A 24 3.29 -26.15 -8.40
C LEU A 24 3.23 -26.48 -9.89
N ASN A 25 3.95 -27.50 -10.34
CA ASN A 25 3.98 -27.87 -11.76
C ASN A 25 2.62 -28.36 -12.24
N ASN A 26 1.86 -29.08 -11.40
CA ASN A 26 0.51 -29.51 -11.73
C ASN A 26 -0.47 -28.34 -11.85
N VAL A 27 -0.46 -27.42 -10.88
CA VAL A 27 -1.32 -26.22 -10.89
C VAL A 27 -0.98 -25.31 -12.07
N ALA A 28 0.29 -25.24 -12.44
CA ALA A 28 0.77 -24.46 -13.58
C ALA A 28 0.83 -25.26 -14.89
N GLU A 29 0.02 -26.30 -15.07
CA GLU A 29 -0.10 -27.06 -16.33
C GLU A 29 1.23 -27.53 -16.93
N GLN A 30 2.12 -28.06 -16.08
CA GLN A 30 3.46 -28.57 -16.42
C GLN A 30 4.45 -27.53 -16.95
N THR A 31 4.18 -26.22 -16.77
CA THR A 31 5.02 -25.11 -17.25
C THR A 31 6.48 -25.15 -16.76
N TYR A 32 6.75 -25.73 -15.60
CA TYR A 32 8.08 -25.77 -14.98
C TYR A 32 8.83 -27.08 -15.21
N SER A 33 8.31 -27.96 -16.07
CA SER A 33 9.01 -29.18 -16.47
C SER A 33 10.33 -28.85 -17.18
N GLY A 34 11.39 -29.57 -16.83
CA GLY A 34 12.76 -29.31 -17.27
C GLY A 34 13.45 -28.13 -16.60
N SER A 35 12.80 -27.45 -15.64
CA SER A 35 13.39 -26.30 -14.97
C SER A 35 14.43 -26.70 -13.92
N PRO A 36 15.34 -25.78 -13.52
CA PRO A 36 16.26 -26.04 -12.41
C PRO A 36 15.57 -26.37 -11.07
N ALA A 37 14.32 -25.93 -10.90
CA ALA A 37 13.51 -26.22 -9.73
C ALA A 37 13.05 -27.69 -9.68
N GLU A 38 12.92 -28.35 -10.83
CA GLU A 38 12.65 -29.79 -10.87
C GLU A 38 13.84 -30.59 -10.35
N ALA A 39 15.05 -30.21 -10.74
CA ALA A 39 16.27 -30.91 -10.35
C ALA A 39 16.65 -30.64 -8.87
N ASN A 40 16.39 -29.43 -8.37
CA ASN A 40 16.81 -29.01 -7.02
C ASN A 40 15.71 -28.22 -6.28
N PRO A 41 14.54 -28.81 -6.01
CA PRO A 41 13.38 -28.08 -5.50
C PRO A 41 13.63 -27.43 -4.14
N LEU A 42 14.43 -28.05 -3.26
CA LEU A 42 14.74 -27.49 -1.95
C LEU A 42 15.46 -26.13 -2.05
N ARG A 43 16.34 -25.97 -3.04
CA ARG A 43 17.06 -24.70 -3.30
C ARG A 43 16.11 -23.58 -3.71
N PHE A 44 14.99 -23.93 -4.35
CA PHE A 44 13.98 -23.01 -4.85
C PHE A 44 12.70 -23.03 -4.01
N SER A 45 12.77 -23.57 -2.78
CA SER A 45 11.58 -23.78 -1.93
C SER A 45 10.84 -22.49 -1.63
N TYR A 46 11.56 -21.38 -1.44
CA TYR A 46 10.98 -20.05 -1.23
C TYR A 46 10.23 -19.57 -2.50
N GLU A 47 10.86 -19.65 -3.67
CA GLU A 47 10.26 -19.25 -4.93
C GLU A 47 9.06 -20.12 -5.30
N ILE A 48 9.11 -21.42 -5.02
CA ILE A 48 7.99 -22.34 -5.19
C ILE A 48 6.80 -21.89 -4.31
N SER A 49 7.05 -21.55 -3.04
CA SER A 49 6.00 -21.09 -2.14
C SER A 49 5.38 -19.77 -2.58
N GLN A 50 6.19 -18.80 -3.02
CA GLN A 50 5.72 -17.51 -3.53
C GLN A 50 4.83 -17.67 -4.77
N ARG A 51 5.21 -18.57 -5.70
CA ARG A 51 4.41 -18.83 -6.90
C ARG A 51 3.08 -19.49 -6.55
N LEU A 52 3.08 -20.48 -5.65
CA LEU A 52 1.84 -21.12 -5.20
C LEU A 52 0.88 -20.13 -4.54
N ASN A 53 1.38 -19.23 -3.69
CA ASN A 53 0.55 -18.18 -3.09
C ASN A 53 -0.04 -17.24 -4.16
N LYS A 54 0.76 -16.84 -5.14
CA LYS A 54 0.29 -15.97 -6.22
C LYS A 54 -0.78 -16.66 -7.10
N GLU A 55 -0.62 -17.96 -7.38
CA GLU A 55 -1.65 -18.71 -8.11
C GLU A 55 -2.94 -18.84 -7.27
N LEU A 56 -2.82 -19.06 -5.96
CA LEU A 56 -3.96 -19.09 -5.05
C LEU A 56 -4.70 -17.74 -5.04
N GLU A 57 -3.98 -16.62 -4.90
CA GLU A 57 -4.57 -15.27 -4.95
C GLU A 57 -5.30 -15.02 -6.29
N GLN A 58 -4.74 -15.49 -7.40
CA GLN A 58 -5.41 -15.36 -8.71
C GLN A 58 -6.67 -16.21 -8.81
N ILE A 59 -6.64 -17.44 -8.27
CA ILE A 59 -7.82 -18.30 -8.21
C ILE A 59 -8.89 -17.65 -7.33
N GLU A 60 -8.54 -17.18 -6.13
CA GLU A 60 -9.45 -16.51 -5.20
C GLU A 60 -10.04 -15.23 -5.81
N ALA A 61 -9.23 -14.44 -6.53
CA ALA A 61 -9.72 -13.26 -7.23
C ALA A 61 -10.70 -13.61 -8.36
N ARG A 62 -10.48 -14.73 -9.07
CA ARG A 62 -11.41 -15.21 -10.11
C ARG A 62 -12.69 -15.77 -9.48
N THR A 63 -12.59 -16.55 -8.40
CA THR A 63 -13.74 -17.14 -7.71
C THR A 63 -14.58 -16.11 -6.95
N ALA A 64 -13.99 -14.99 -6.52
CA ALA A 64 -14.72 -13.89 -5.88
C ALA A 64 -15.85 -13.28 -6.74
N PHE A 65 -15.81 -13.53 -8.05
CA PHE A 65 -16.78 -13.08 -9.04
C PHE A 65 -17.43 -14.25 -9.79
N ASP A 66 -17.08 -15.50 -9.47
CA ASP A 66 -17.58 -16.67 -10.17
C ASP A 66 -19.04 -16.91 -9.77
N GLY A 67 -19.92 -17.05 -10.78
CA GLY A 67 -21.38 -17.08 -10.60
C GLY A 67 -22.08 -15.72 -10.46
N MET A 68 -21.36 -14.61 -10.51
CA MET A 68 -21.96 -13.26 -10.58
C MET A 68 -22.17 -12.84 -12.04
N SER A 69 -23.27 -12.16 -12.31
CA SER A 69 -23.51 -11.50 -13.60
C SER A 69 -22.54 -10.31 -13.80
N GLU A 70 -22.31 -9.90 -15.05
CA GLU A 70 -21.44 -8.74 -15.34
C GLU A 70 -21.92 -7.46 -14.65
N GLU A 71 -23.23 -7.29 -14.48
CA GLU A 71 -23.85 -6.18 -13.76
C GLU A 71 -23.53 -6.21 -12.26
N GLU A 72 -23.62 -7.38 -11.61
CA GLU A 72 -23.26 -7.55 -10.19
C GLU A 72 -21.75 -7.36 -9.95
N ILE A 73 -20.89 -7.80 -10.90
CA ILE A 73 -19.44 -7.57 -10.83
C ILE A 73 -19.15 -6.06 -10.92
N ALA A 74 -19.84 -5.35 -11.82
CA ALA A 74 -19.66 -3.90 -11.98
C ALA A 74 -20.13 -3.15 -10.73
N GLU A 75 -21.25 -3.55 -10.15
CA GLU A 75 -21.81 -2.94 -8.94
C GLU A 75 -20.91 -3.18 -7.72
N LYS A 76 -20.42 -4.41 -7.54
CA LYS A 76 -19.48 -4.77 -6.46
C LYS A 76 -18.16 -4.01 -6.58
N LYS A 77 -17.60 -3.92 -7.79
CA LYS A 77 -16.39 -3.10 -8.05
C LYS A 77 -16.63 -1.63 -7.80
N ALA A 78 -17.79 -1.08 -8.18
CA ALA A 78 -18.13 0.32 -7.95
C ALA A 78 -18.29 0.63 -6.45
N ALA A 79 -18.92 -0.27 -5.70
CA ALA A 79 -19.08 -0.17 -4.25
C ALA A 79 -17.72 -0.21 -3.53
N ASP A 80 -16.85 -1.16 -3.89
CA ASP A 80 -15.50 -1.26 -3.32
C ASP A 80 -14.66 -0.01 -3.61
N LEU A 81 -14.77 0.54 -4.84
CA LEU A 81 -14.05 1.76 -5.22
C LEU A 81 -14.53 2.98 -4.42
N ALA A 82 -15.84 3.06 -4.12
CA ALA A 82 -16.41 4.13 -3.32
C ALA A 82 -15.94 4.05 -1.86
N ALA A 83 -15.89 2.84 -1.28
CA ALA A 83 -15.39 2.59 0.07
C ALA A 83 -13.90 2.98 0.21
N ILE A 84 -13.06 2.57 -0.75
CA ILE A 84 -11.63 2.93 -0.76
C ILE A 84 -11.43 4.45 -0.86
N ARG A 85 -12.21 5.13 -1.71
CA ARG A 85 -12.13 6.61 -1.82
C ARG A 85 -12.53 7.29 -0.51
N GLN A 86 -13.52 6.77 0.19
CA GLN A 86 -13.95 7.32 1.47
C GLN A 86 -12.87 7.13 2.56
N GLU A 87 -12.27 5.95 2.65
CA GLU A 87 -11.14 5.69 3.56
C GLU A 87 -9.94 6.60 3.24
N GLN A 88 -9.59 6.75 1.96
CA GLN A 88 -8.50 7.63 1.55
C GLN A 88 -8.78 9.09 1.87
N ALA A 89 -10.01 9.57 1.70
CA ALA A 89 -10.40 10.92 2.07
C ALA A 89 -10.33 11.14 3.59
N GLN A 90 -10.73 10.15 4.39
CA GLN A 90 -10.60 10.20 5.85
C GLN A 90 -9.14 10.22 6.29
N ALA A 91 -8.31 9.32 5.76
CA ALA A 91 -6.88 9.26 6.05
C ALA A 91 -6.15 10.55 5.63
N ALA A 92 -6.54 11.15 4.50
CA ALA A 92 -6.03 12.44 4.05
C ALA A 92 -6.47 13.59 4.97
N ALA A 93 -7.74 13.59 5.41
CA ALA A 93 -8.25 14.60 6.33
C ALA A 93 -7.59 14.52 7.72
N GLU A 94 -7.31 13.32 8.21
CA GLU A 94 -6.57 13.11 9.47
C GLU A 94 -5.12 13.60 9.36
N LYS A 95 -4.43 13.29 8.25
CA LYS A 95 -3.08 13.85 7.99
C LYS A 95 -3.08 15.37 7.83
N LEU A 96 -4.11 15.95 7.21
CA LEU A 96 -4.24 17.40 7.09
C LEU A 96 -4.46 18.07 8.45
N LYS A 97 -5.23 17.44 9.35
CA LYS A 97 -5.42 17.94 10.72
C LYS A 97 -4.14 17.92 11.54
N SER A 98 -3.28 16.92 11.37
CA SER A 98 -1.98 16.86 12.07
C SER A 98 -0.91 17.80 11.51
N LEU A 99 -1.12 18.36 10.31
CA LEU A 99 -0.22 19.31 9.66
C LEU A 99 -0.67 20.78 9.74
N LYS A 100 -1.86 21.08 10.28
CA LYS A 100 -2.28 22.48 10.48
C LYS A 100 -1.43 23.13 11.57
N PRO A 101 -0.75 24.27 11.30
CA PRO A 101 0.00 24.97 12.32
C PRO A 101 -0.95 25.48 13.41
N LYS A 102 -0.50 25.37 14.66
CA LYS A 102 -1.21 25.87 15.85
C LYS A 102 -1.44 27.37 15.64
N ALA A 103 -2.70 27.82 15.67
CA ALA A 103 -2.99 29.24 15.66
C ALA A 103 -2.30 29.88 16.87
N GLU A 104 -1.48 30.91 16.64
CA GLU A 104 -0.98 31.78 17.70
C GLU A 104 -2.19 32.43 18.38
N GLU A 105 -2.26 32.30 19.71
CA GLU A 105 -3.24 33.02 20.52
C GLU A 105 -2.96 34.53 20.39
N PRO A 106 -3.99 35.38 20.21
CA PRO A 106 -3.78 36.82 20.13
C PRO A 106 -3.25 37.33 21.47
N GLU A 107 -2.08 37.97 21.47
CA GLU A 107 -1.52 38.65 22.63
C GLU A 107 -2.43 39.82 23.05
N PRO A 108 -2.61 40.08 24.36
CA PRO A 108 -3.43 41.20 24.83
C PRO A 108 -2.72 42.53 24.54
N GLU A 109 -3.43 43.44 23.87
CA GLU A 109 -3.04 44.84 23.70
C GLU A 109 -2.80 45.49 25.08
N SER A 110 -1.59 46.03 25.27
CA SER A 110 -1.26 46.83 26.45
C SER A 110 -1.55 48.29 26.12
N GLU A 111 -2.51 48.87 26.83
CA GLU A 111 -2.93 50.27 26.77
C GLU A 111 -1.86 51.23 27.33
N GLU A 112 -1.77 52.40 26.68
CA GLU A 112 -1.29 53.73 27.14
C GLU A 112 0.23 53.90 27.42
N ASP A 113 0.88 55.00 27.02
CA ASP A 113 0.53 56.43 27.18
C ASP A 113 1.37 57.32 26.20
N PRO A 114 1.23 58.67 26.13
CA PRO A 114 1.06 59.43 24.88
C PRO A 114 2.15 60.53 24.71
N GLU A 115 1.85 61.55 23.90
CA GLU A 115 2.65 62.76 23.58
C GLU A 115 3.68 62.52 22.46
N ASP A 116 3.83 63.34 21.42
CA ASP A 116 3.52 64.76 21.24
C ASP A 116 3.57 65.12 19.74
N SER A 117 2.81 66.14 19.37
CA SER A 117 3.07 67.15 18.32
C SER A 117 3.05 66.84 16.81
N GLU A 118 2.11 67.56 16.17
CA GLU A 118 2.22 68.37 14.94
C GLU A 118 2.15 67.62 13.58
N THR A 119 0.99 67.63 12.90
CA THR A 119 0.61 68.55 11.78
C THR A 119 1.73 68.70 10.73
N GLU A 120 1.60 68.30 9.46
CA GLU A 120 0.81 68.97 8.42
C GLU A 120 0.83 68.15 7.10
N THR A 121 -0.33 68.10 6.45
CA THR A 121 -0.63 68.21 5.00
C THR A 121 0.48 68.03 3.95
N ASP A 122 0.27 67.13 2.97
CA ASP A 122 -0.16 67.46 1.59
C ASP A 122 -0.16 66.18 0.70
N ASP A 123 -1.32 65.81 0.17
CA ASP A 123 -1.54 65.08 -1.09
C ASP A 123 -1.70 66.15 -2.20
N PRO A 124 -1.59 65.94 -3.54
CA PRO A 124 -1.37 64.72 -4.34
C PRO A 124 -0.29 64.94 -5.45
N GLY A 125 0.06 63.90 -6.22
CA GLY A 125 0.86 64.11 -7.43
C GLY A 125 1.09 62.92 -8.35
N SER A 126 0.12 62.70 -9.24
CA SER A 126 0.30 62.23 -10.63
C SER A 126 0.65 60.76 -10.92
N ASP A 127 -0.40 60.06 -11.35
CA ASP A 127 -0.44 59.00 -12.37
C ASP A 127 -0.02 59.54 -13.76
N PRO A 128 0.02 58.73 -14.84
CA PRO A 128 1.03 57.77 -15.28
C PRO A 128 1.71 58.18 -16.60
N GLU A 129 2.82 57.55 -17.00
CA GLU A 129 3.27 57.58 -18.41
C GLU A 129 3.63 56.19 -18.94
N VAL A 130 2.76 55.75 -19.87
CA VAL A 130 2.97 55.06 -21.16
C VAL A 130 4.07 53.99 -21.28
#